data_AF-A0A8F7UNN0-F1
#
_entry.id   AF-A0A8F7UNN0-F1
#
_cell.length_a   1.000
_cell.length_b   1.000
_cell.length_c   1.000
_cell.angle_alpha   90.00
_cell.angle_beta   90.00
_cell.angle_gamma   90.00
#
_symmetry.space_group_name_H-M   'P 1'
#
loop_
_entity.id
_entity.type
_entity.pdbx_description
1 polymer ?
#
loop_
_entity_poly.entity_id
_entity_poly.type
_entity_poly.pdbx_seq_one_letter_code
_entity_poly.pdbx_strand_id
1 'polypeptide(L)' 'MSMYLALSKAGYGPYHELVKLDTPELFDMLEFENISADIQHYEMEKARHGDS' A
#
# COMPACT_ATOMS: atom_id res chain seq x y z
N MET A 1 1.77 -11.72 9.09
CA MET A 1 1.05 -11.80 7.80
C MET A 1 2.10 -11.81 6.71
N SER A 2 2.03 -12.71 5.71
CA SER A 2 2.97 -12.67 4.57
C SER A 2 2.75 -11.38 3.78
N MET A 3 3.83 -10.71 3.38
CA MET A 3 3.79 -9.44 2.66
C MET A 3 3.02 -9.55 1.33
N TYR A 4 3.27 -10.62 0.58
CA TYR A 4 2.55 -10.95 -0.64
C TYR A 4 1.05 -11.17 -0.41
N LEU A 5 0.66 -11.66 0.77
CA LEU A 5 -0.75 -11.83 1.13
C LEU A 5 -1.43 -10.49 1.39
N ALA A 6 -0.70 -9.52 1.97
CA ALA A 6 -1.22 -8.16 2.16
C ALA A 6 -1.43 -7.46 0.80
N LEU A 7 -0.44 -7.53 -0.09
CA LEU A 7 -0.55 -7.00 -1.45
C LEU A 7 -1.68 -7.65 -2.26
N SER A 8 -1.85 -8.97 -2.15
CA SER A 8 -2.95 -9.66 -2.81
C SER A 8 -4.31 -9.20 -2.29
N LYS A 9 -4.45 -8.99 -0.97
CA LYS A 9 -5.67 -8.46 -0.35
C LYS A 9 -5.95 -7.01 -0.72
N ALA A 10 -4.91 -6.22 -0.96
CA ALA A 10 -5.03 -4.84 -1.45
C ALA A 10 -5.39 -4.75 -2.94
N GLY A 11 -5.42 -5.88 -3.67
CA GLY A 11 -5.90 -5.94 -5.04
C GLY A 11 -4.80 -5.83 -6.11
N TYR A 12 -3.53 -5.89 -5.73
CA TYR A 12 -2.40 -5.82 -6.67
C TYR A 12 -2.23 -7.03 -7.57
N GLY A 13 -2.93 -8.13 -7.28
CA GLY A 13 -2.89 -9.36 -8.08
C GLY A 13 -3.07 -10.62 -7.24
N PRO A 14 -3.15 -11.78 -7.89
CA PRO A 14 -3.24 -13.05 -7.19
C PRO A 14 -1.91 -13.39 -6.51
N TYR A 15 -1.98 -13.97 -5.31
CA TYR A 15 -0.81 -14.32 -4.50
C TYR A 15 0.28 -15.09 -5.27
N HIS A 16 -0.12 -16.05 -6.11
CA HIS A 16 0.82 -16.90 -6.86
C HIS A 16 1.59 -16.15 -7.97
N GLU A 17 1.14 -14.96 -8.38
CA GLU A 17 1.89 -14.08 -9.28
C GLU A 17 2.80 -13.17 -8.48
N LEU A 18 2.32 -12.63 -7.37
CA LEU A 18 3.09 -11.72 -6.51
C LEU A 18 4.34 -12.38 -5.92
N VAL A 19 4.29 -13.68 -5.58
CA VAL A 19 5.47 -14.42 -5.10
C VAL A 19 6.55 -14.64 -6.17
N LYS A 20 6.26 -14.35 -7.44
CA LYS A 20 7.22 -14.43 -8.55
C LYS A 20 7.87 -13.09 -8.87
N LEU A 21 7.40 -12.00 -8.26
CA LEU A 21 8.07 -10.71 -8.35
C LEU A 21 9.47 -10.84 -7.77
N ASP A 22 10.43 -10.21 -8.43
CA ASP A 22 11.72 -10.03 -7.83
C ASP A 22 11.70 -8.93 -6.76
N THR A 23 12.78 -8.91 -5.99
CA THR A 23 12.87 -8.12 -4.75
C THR A 23 12.71 -6.60 -4.99
N PRO A 24 13.30 -5.99 -6.02
CA PRO A 24 13.12 -4.55 -6.31
C PRO A 24 11.67 -4.16 -6.57
N GLU A 25 10.96 -4.88 -7.42
CA GLU A 25 9.56 -4.64 -7.82
C GLU A 25 8.66 -4.73 -6.60
N LEU A 26 8.95 -5.68 -5.72
CA LEU A 26 8.27 -5.82 -4.45
C LEU A 26 8.50 -4.61 -3.53
N PHE A 27 9.72 -4.06 -3.49
CA PHE A 27 10.01 -2.85 -2.72
C PHE A 27 9.32 -1.61 -3.30
N ASP A 28 9.29 -1.47 -4.62
CA ASP A 28 8.59 -0.36 -5.29
C ASP A 28 7.09 -0.38 -4.94
N MET A 29 6.46 -1.56 -4.95
CA MET A 29 5.05 -1.71 -4.56
C MET A 29 4.80 -1.36 -3.10
N LEU A 30 5.73 -1.68 -2.20
CA LEU A 30 5.61 -1.34 -0.79
C LEU A 30 5.82 0.14 -0.53
N GLU A 31 6.76 0.77 -1.24
CA GLU A 31 6.97 2.21 -1.17
C GLU A 31 5.72 2.97 -1.63
N PHE A 32 5.12 2.53 -2.74
CA PHE A 32 3.85 3.10 -3.21
C PHE A 32 2.74 3.01 -2.16
N GLU A 33 2.57 1.85 -1.51
CA GLU A 33 1.57 1.65 -0.46
C GLU A 33 1.82 2.57 0.75
N ASN A 34 3.06 2.68 1.21
CA ASN A 34 3.41 3.53 2.34
C ASN A 34 3.13 5.01 2.04
N ILE A 35 3.57 5.50 0.87
CA ILE A 35 3.32 6.89 0.45
C ILE A 35 1.82 7.16 0.32
N SER A 36 1.07 6.22 -0.26
CA SER A 36 -0.38 6.34 -0.42
C SER A 36 -1.10 6.41 0.93
N ALA A 37 -0.70 5.59 1.89
CA ALA A 37 -1.25 5.60 3.25
C ALA A 37 -0.95 6.93 3.96
N ASP A 38 0.26 7.45 3.83
CA ASP A 38 0.66 8.74 4.43
C ASP A 38 -0.16 9.91 3.86
N ILE A 39 -0.38 9.93 2.54
CA ILE A 39 -1.22 10.94 1.87
C ILE A 39 -2.66 10.83 2.37
N GLN A 40 -3.23 9.63 2.40
CA GLN A 40 -4.61 9.42 2.87
C GLN A 40 -4.77 9.87 4.33
N HIS A 41 -3.81 9.50 5.19
CA HIS A 41 -3.82 9.93 6.58
C HIS A 41 -3.75 11.46 6.70
N TYR A 42 -2.87 12.10 5.94
CA TYR A 42 -2.77 13.56 5.91
C TYR A 42 -4.09 14.23 5.48
N GLU A 43 -4.71 13.76 4.40
CA GLU A 43 -5.99 14.31 3.93
C GLU A 43 -7.13 14.07 4.93
N MET A 44 -7.16 12.91 5.61
CA MET A 44 -8.12 12.62 6.67
C MET A 44 -7.92 13.54 7.89
N GLU A 45 -6.67 13.76 8.32
CA GLU A 45 -6.35 14.68 9.41
C GLU A 45 -6.71 16.12 9.07
N LYS A 46 -6.46 16.54 7.82
CA LYS A 46 -6.85 17.86 7.32
C LYS A 46 -8.37 18.02 7.28
N ALA A 47 -9.10 17.01 6.83
CA ALA A 47 -10.57 17.02 6.85
C ALA A 47 -11.11 17.07 8.29
N ARG A 48 -10.47 16.39 9.25
CA ARG A 48 -10.87 16.39 10.66
C ARG A 48 -10.67 17.75 11.35
N HIS A 49 -9.67 18.52 10.93
CA HIS A 49 -9.35 19.84 11.52
C HIS A 49 -9.73 21.02 10.60
N GLY A 50 -10.39 20.75 9.46
CA GLY A 50 -10.69 21.74 8.42
C GLY A 50 -12.06 22.42 8.53
N ASP A 51 -12.91 22.01 9.47
CA ASP A 51 -14.10 22.77 9.87
C ASP A 51 -13.77 23.59 11.13
N SER A 52 -13.24 24.79 10.93
CA SER A 52 -13.17 25.87 11.93
C SER A 52 -13.27 27.23 11.23
#